data_AF-A0A7K3GRE6-F1
#
_entry.id   AF-A0A7K3GRE6-F1
#
_cell.length_a   1.000
_cell.length_b   1.000
_cell.length_c   1.000
_cell.angle_alpha   90.00
_cell.angle_beta   90.00
_cell.angle_gamma   90.00
#
_symmetry.space_group_name_H-M   'P 1'
#
loop_
_entity.id
_entity.type
_entity.pdbx_description
1 polymer ?
#
loop_
_entity_poly.entity_id
_entity_poly.type
_entity_poly.pdbx_seq_one_letter_code
_entity_poly.pdbx_strand_id
1 'polypeptide(L)'
;GWRGELHAAWCRAAVRQRDGAWARALLGAPTAPEAGGPGAVSLAERAKLLGTLRAEERADWVAGFIATHGLSEAFQLLGMCGVPWAPSLGRAVVDALEIARDAGSYPWSFSGVMGLAERCLDPAEAGRLNGLLAIPDEAEDASPGAGGYWAEAFQRLVTTLRLRAAMAEELAAG
;
A
#
# COMPACT_ATOMS: atom_id res chain seq x y z
N GLY A 1 13.74 -5.93 27.14
CA GLY A 1 13.39 -5.10 28.31
C GLY A 1 11.94 -5.37 28.63
N TRP A 2 11.58 -5.56 29.90
CA TRP A 2 10.33 -6.22 30.32
C TRP A 2 9.05 -5.65 29.66
N ARG A 3 8.98 -4.34 29.40
CA ARG A 3 7.82 -3.72 28.73
C ARG A 3 7.63 -4.23 27.29
N GLY A 4 8.70 -4.35 26.52
CA GLY A 4 8.65 -4.85 25.14
C GLY A 4 8.30 -6.33 25.09
N GLU A 5 8.81 -7.13 26.03
CA GLU A 5 8.47 -8.56 26.14
C GLU A 5 7.01 -8.78 26.52
N LEU A 6 6.48 -7.95 27.44
CA LEU A 6 5.06 -7.95 27.80
C LEU A 6 4.18 -7.53 26.61
N HIS A 7 4.56 -6.46 25.90
CA HIS A 7 3.84 -6.02 24.71
C HIS A 7 3.77 -7.12 23.64
N ALA A 8 4.90 -7.74 23.33
CA ALA A 8 4.96 -8.84 22.37
C ALA A 8 4.11 -10.05 22.82
N ALA A 9 4.05 -10.32 24.14
CA ALA A 9 3.18 -11.36 24.68
C ALA A 9 1.69 -11.02 24.48
N TRP A 10 1.29 -9.76 24.68
CA TRP A 10 -0.07 -9.31 24.39
C TRP A 10 -0.41 -9.39 22.90
N CYS A 11 0.51 -9.01 22.01
CA CYS A 11 0.30 -9.15 20.57
C CYS A 11 0.09 -10.60 20.17
N ARG A 12 0.91 -11.53 20.67
CA ARG A 12 0.72 -12.96 20.42
C ARG A 12 -0.61 -13.47 20.96
N ALA A 13 -1.03 -13.01 22.14
CA ALA A 13 -2.30 -13.38 22.75
C ALA A 13 -3.50 -12.90 21.92
N ALA A 14 -3.50 -11.63 21.49
CA ALA A 14 -4.54 -11.05 20.64
C ALA A 14 -4.67 -11.83 19.31
N VAL A 15 -3.54 -12.15 18.66
CA VAL A 15 -3.51 -12.95 17.42
C VAL A 15 -4.06 -14.35 17.66
N ARG A 16 -3.64 -15.02 18.75
CA ARG A 16 -4.09 -16.38 19.08
C ARG A 16 -5.59 -16.44 19.36
N GLN A 17 -6.13 -15.41 20.00
CA GLN A 17 -7.56 -15.31 20.33
C GLN A 17 -8.39 -14.74 19.16
N ARG A 18 -7.74 -14.21 18.11
CA ARG A 18 -8.36 -13.49 17.00
C ARG A 18 -9.26 -12.34 17.47
N ASP A 19 -8.82 -11.64 18.52
CA ASP A 19 -9.57 -10.53 19.09
C ASP A 19 -9.20 -9.23 18.37
N GLY A 20 -10.10 -8.77 17.48
CA GLY A 20 -9.90 -7.55 16.71
C GLY A 20 -9.93 -6.27 17.55
N ALA A 21 -10.67 -6.24 18.67
CA ALA A 21 -10.68 -5.07 19.55
C ALA A 21 -9.35 -4.92 20.27
N TRP A 22 -8.80 -6.04 20.75
CA TRP A 22 -7.48 -6.06 21.36
C TRP A 22 -6.38 -5.75 20.35
N ALA A 23 -6.44 -6.34 19.15
CA ALA A 23 -5.46 -6.07 18.11
C ALA A 23 -5.44 -4.60 17.69
N ARG A 24 -6.61 -3.96 17.58
CA ARG A 24 -6.72 -2.51 17.31
C ARG A 24 -6.03 -1.68 18.39
N ALA A 25 -6.28 -1.99 19.66
CA ALA A 25 -5.64 -1.29 20.78
C ALA A 25 -4.11 -1.43 20.75
N LEU A 26 -3.59 -2.60 20.38
CA LEU A 26 -2.15 -2.86 20.27
C LEU A 26 -1.51 -2.28 19.00
N LEU A 27 -2.26 -2.15 17.90
CA LEU A 27 -1.80 -1.53 16.66
C LEU A 27 -1.67 -0.01 16.80
N GLY A 28 -2.58 0.62 17.56
CA GLY A 28 -2.66 2.07 17.69
C GLY A 28 -3.05 2.76 16.38
N ALA A 29 -2.91 4.09 16.35
CA ALA A 29 -3.14 4.87 15.14
C ALA A 29 -2.00 4.65 14.13
N PRO A 30 -2.29 4.49 12.83
CA PRO A 30 -1.25 4.31 11.81
C PRO A 30 -0.33 5.53 11.67
N THR A 31 -0.81 6.72 12.06
CA THR A 31 -0.09 7.99 12.03
C THR A 31 0.84 8.20 13.23
N ALA A 32 0.78 7.33 14.24
CA ALA A 32 1.56 7.49 15.46
C ALA A 32 3.07 7.41 15.16
N PRO A 33 3.92 8.28 15.74
CA PRO A 33 5.38 8.23 15.52
C PRO A 33 5.98 6.87 15.89
N GLU A 34 5.49 6.26 16.97
CA GLU A 34 5.83 4.92 17.42
C GLU A 34 5.38 3.79 16.48
N ALA A 35 4.60 4.08 15.43
CA ALA A 35 4.22 3.09 14.42
C ALA A 35 5.39 2.78 13.45
N GLY A 36 6.30 3.73 13.22
CA GLY A 36 7.46 3.58 12.33
C GLY A 36 8.84 3.69 13.02
N GLY A 37 8.88 4.05 14.31
CA GLY A 37 10.12 4.38 15.02
C GLY A 37 10.87 3.22 15.70
N PRO A 38 12.09 3.45 16.18
CA PRO A 38 12.85 2.50 17.00
C PRO A 38 12.08 2.13 18.29
N GLY A 39 11.68 0.88 18.43
CA GLY A 39 10.81 0.40 19.52
C GLY A 39 9.36 0.15 19.11
N ALA A 40 9.00 0.41 17.85
CA ALA A 40 7.74 -0.01 17.26
C ALA A 40 7.59 -1.54 17.28
N VAL A 41 6.34 -2.00 17.30
CA VAL A 41 5.99 -3.39 16.99
C VAL A 41 6.67 -3.79 15.68
N SER A 42 7.38 -4.92 15.67
CA SER A 42 8.02 -5.42 14.45
C SER A 42 7.00 -5.52 13.31
N LEU A 43 7.41 -5.26 12.07
CA LEU A 43 6.52 -5.31 10.90
C LEU A 43 5.79 -6.66 10.79
N ALA A 44 6.46 -7.75 11.14
CA ALA A 44 5.87 -9.09 11.17
C ALA A 44 4.78 -9.27 12.25
N GLU A 45 4.96 -8.68 13.43
CA GLU A 45 3.94 -8.71 14.49
C GLU A 45 2.74 -7.81 14.13
N ARG A 46 3.01 -6.66 13.52
CA ARG A 46 1.99 -5.77 12.95
C ARG A 46 1.15 -6.46 11.88
N ALA A 47 1.78 -7.15 10.94
CA ALA A 47 1.08 -7.92 9.91
C ALA A 47 0.14 -8.98 10.51
N LYS A 48 0.58 -9.68 11.58
CA LYS A 48 -0.26 -10.66 12.30
C LYS A 48 -1.46 -10.01 12.98
N LEU A 49 -1.26 -8.86 13.64
CA LEU A 49 -2.35 -8.11 14.27
C LEU A 49 -3.36 -7.61 13.24
N LEU A 50 -2.89 -7.03 12.13
CA LEU A 50 -3.76 -6.60 11.03
C LEU A 50 -4.59 -7.75 10.47
N GLY A 51 -4.02 -8.95 10.40
CA GLY A 51 -4.72 -10.17 10.00
C GLY A 51 -5.91 -10.56 10.88
N THR A 52 -6.03 -9.99 12.09
CA THR A 52 -7.20 -10.20 12.98
C THR A 52 -8.34 -9.20 12.73
N LEU A 53 -8.06 -8.08 12.04
CA LEU A 53 -9.05 -7.06 11.74
C LEU A 53 -9.92 -7.47 10.54
N ARG A 54 -11.08 -6.82 10.40
CA ARG A 54 -11.90 -6.93 9.18
C ARG A 54 -11.13 -6.37 7.99
N ALA A 55 -11.47 -6.83 6.79
CA ALA A 55 -10.75 -6.50 5.57
C ALA A 55 -10.72 -4.98 5.29
N GLU A 56 -11.86 -4.31 5.42
CA GLU A 56 -11.98 -2.85 5.23
C GLU A 56 -11.14 -2.09 6.25
N GLU A 57 -11.29 -2.40 7.54
CA GLU A 57 -10.53 -1.77 8.61
C GLU A 57 -9.02 -1.95 8.46
N ARG A 58 -8.59 -3.15 8.05
CA ARG A 58 -7.18 -3.41 7.74
C ARG A 58 -6.69 -2.56 6.58
N ALA A 59 -7.48 -2.45 5.52
CA ALA A 59 -7.12 -1.64 4.35
C ALA A 59 -6.99 -0.16 4.73
N ASP A 60 -7.90 0.38 5.55
CA ASP A 60 -7.85 1.76 6.03
C ASP A 60 -6.65 2.01 6.92
N TRP A 61 -6.32 1.07 7.81
CA TRP A 61 -5.14 1.18 8.67
C TRP A 61 -3.86 1.22 7.83
N VAL A 62 -3.72 0.31 6.86
CA VAL A 62 -2.54 0.25 5.97
C VAL A 62 -2.47 1.49 5.07
N ALA A 63 -3.61 2.00 4.58
CA ALA A 63 -3.67 3.23 3.80
C ALA A 63 -3.13 4.42 4.61
N GLY A 64 -3.58 4.59 5.85
CA GLY A 64 -3.06 5.63 6.76
C GLY A 64 -1.57 5.47 7.08
N PHE A 65 -1.09 4.23 7.16
CA PHE A 65 0.32 3.93 7.41
C PHE A 65 1.19 4.31 6.21
N ILE A 66 0.76 3.98 5.00
CA ILE A 66 1.42 4.40 3.75
C ILE A 66 1.50 5.92 3.65
N ALA A 67 0.38 6.60 3.90
CA ALA A 67 0.32 8.06 3.84
C ALA A 67 1.28 8.75 4.83
N THR A 68 1.61 8.09 5.94
CA THR A 68 2.49 8.65 6.98
C THR A 68 3.96 8.25 6.79
N HIS A 69 4.23 6.98 6.52
CA HIS A 69 5.57 6.38 6.56
C HIS A 69 6.12 6.00 5.18
N GLY A 70 5.28 6.08 4.14
CA GLY A 70 5.64 5.76 2.76
C GLY A 70 5.54 4.27 2.42
N LEU A 71 5.72 3.97 1.12
CA LEU A 71 5.56 2.62 0.58
C LEU A 71 6.65 1.63 1.02
N SER A 72 7.88 2.10 1.18
CA SER A 72 9.02 1.25 1.54
C SER A 72 8.78 0.52 2.87
N GLU A 73 8.25 1.22 3.86
CA GLU A 73 7.92 0.67 5.18
C GLU A 73 6.66 -0.21 5.15
N ALA A 74 5.72 0.09 4.25
CA ALA A 74 4.42 -0.56 4.19
C ALA A 74 4.36 -1.80 3.30
N PHE A 75 5.38 -2.05 2.47
CA PHE A 75 5.32 -3.05 1.39
C PHE A 75 4.87 -4.44 1.87
N GLN A 76 5.37 -4.92 3.00
CA GLN A 76 4.99 -6.24 3.53
C GLN A 76 3.53 -6.28 4.01
N LEU A 77 2.95 -5.15 4.41
CA LEU A 77 1.57 -5.06 4.89
C LEU A 77 0.55 -5.13 3.75
N LEU A 78 0.95 -4.73 2.54
CA LEU A 78 0.10 -4.83 1.34
C LEU A 78 -0.34 -6.28 1.08
N GLY A 79 0.54 -7.25 1.37
CA GLY A 79 0.23 -8.68 1.23
C GLY A 79 -0.84 -9.20 2.19
N MET A 80 -1.19 -8.45 3.23
CA MET A 80 -2.28 -8.80 4.14
C MET A 80 -3.64 -8.31 3.66
N CYS A 81 -3.68 -7.37 2.71
CA CYS A 81 -4.91 -6.71 2.29
C CYS A 81 -5.71 -7.56 1.30
N GLY A 82 -7.03 -7.37 1.27
CA GLY A 82 -7.91 -8.09 0.35
C GLY A 82 -7.64 -7.72 -1.11
N VAL A 83 -8.05 -8.59 -2.03
CA VAL A 83 -7.99 -8.32 -3.47
C VAL A 83 -9.41 -8.37 -4.07
N PRO A 84 -9.82 -7.38 -4.88
CA PRO A 84 -9.12 -6.12 -5.13
C PRO A 84 -8.95 -5.31 -3.83
N TRP A 85 -7.94 -4.44 -3.79
CA TRP A 85 -7.70 -3.53 -2.68
C TRP A 85 -8.91 -2.62 -2.51
N ALA A 86 -9.27 -2.35 -1.25
CA ALA A 86 -10.30 -1.37 -0.94
C ALA A 86 -9.90 0.01 -1.51
N PRO A 87 -10.87 0.87 -1.86
CA PRO A 87 -10.58 2.15 -2.52
C PRO A 87 -9.60 3.05 -1.76
N SER A 88 -9.66 3.07 -0.42
CA SER A 88 -8.76 3.84 0.44
C SER A 88 -7.30 3.39 0.29
N LEU A 89 -7.06 2.09 0.29
CA LEU A 89 -5.73 1.51 0.12
C LEU A 89 -5.20 1.70 -1.30
N GLY A 90 -6.03 1.45 -2.31
CA GLY A 90 -5.66 1.67 -3.71
C GLY A 90 -5.21 3.10 -3.96
N ARG A 91 -5.96 4.07 -3.43
CA ARG A 91 -5.60 5.50 -3.49
C ARG A 91 -4.28 5.79 -2.79
N ALA A 92 -4.11 5.35 -1.54
CA ALA A 92 -2.87 5.59 -0.79
C ALA A 92 -1.62 5.03 -1.51
N VAL A 93 -1.73 3.87 -2.16
CA VAL A 93 -0.62 3.31 -2.94
C VAL A 93 -0.33 4.16 -4.18
N VAL A 94 -1.35 4.58 -4.92
CA VAL A 94 -1.18 5.42 -6.12
C VAL A 94 -0.61 6.79 -5.76
N ASP A 95 -1.13 7.44 -4.71
CA ASP A 95 -0.64 8.72 -4.21
C ASP A 95 0.84 8.62 -3.82
N ALA A 96 1.23 7.53 -3.13
CA ALA A 96 2.62 7.33 -2.75
C ALA A 96 3.56 7.03 -3.94
N LEU A 97 3.06 6.39 -5.01
CA LEU A 97 3.82 6.22 -6.26
C LEU A 97 3.96 7.56 -7.02
N GLU A 98 2.92 8.38 -7.03
CA GLU A 98 2.96 9.74 -7.58
C GLU A 98 3.97 10.61 -6.82
N ILE A 99 3.93 10.60 -5.48
CA ILE A 99 4.92 11.30 -4.66
C ILE A 99 6.36 10.83 -4.98
N ALA A 100 6.57 9.53 -5.16
CA ALA A 100 7.88 8.99 -5.52
C ALA A 100 8.34 9.42 -6.93
N ARG A 101 7.42 9.49 -7.89
CA ARG A 101 7.67 10.05 -9.23
C ARG A 101 8.08 11.51 -9.14
N ASP A 102 7.29 12.32 -8.44
CA ASP A 102 7.50 13.76 -8.34
C ASP A 102 8.78 14.11 -7.57
N ALA A 103 9.20 13.23 -6.65
CA ALA A 103 10.49 13.31 -5.98
C ALA A 103 11.70 12.88 -6.85
N GLY A 104 11.49 12.53 -8.13
CA GLY A 104 12.55 12.15 -9.06
C GLY A 104 13.19 10.79 -8.77
N SER A 105 12.54 9.93 -7.98
CA SER A 105 12.98 8.56 -7.77
C SER A 105 12.87 7.75 -9.06
N TYR A 106 13.54 6.60 -9.14
CA TYR A 106 13.35 5.71 -10.27
C TYR A 106 12.25 4.65 -10.03
N PRO A 107 11.46 4.31 -11.06
CA PRO A 107 10.33 3.38 -10.91
C PRO A 107 10.75 1.94 -10.58
N TRP A 108 11.96 1.50 -10.93
CA TRP A 108 12.40 0.12 -10.63
C TRP A 108 12.56 -0.15 -9.13
N SER A 109 12.84 0.87 -8.32
CA SER A 109 12.80 0.78 -6.85
C SER A 109 11.41 0.42 -6.32
N PHE A 110 10.37 0.68 -7.11
CA PHE A 110 8.97 0.40 -6.79
C PHE A 110 8.38 -0.74 -7.64
N SER A 111 9.19 -1.47 -8.41
CA SER A 111 8.73 -2.54 -9.32
C SER A 111 7.86 -3.59 -8.61
N GLY A 112 8.22 -3.96 -7.37
CA GLY A 112 7.41 -4.88 -6.56
C GLY A 112 6.02 -4.33 -6.22
N VAL A 113 5.94 -3.03 -5.88
CA VAL A 113 4.67 -2.34 -5.60
C VAL A 113 3.86 -2.20 -6.89
N MET A 114 4.48 -1.80 -8.00
CA MET A 114 3.82 -1.68 -9.30
C MET A 114 3.20 -3.02 -9.74
N GLY A 115 3.94 -4.13 -9.59
CA GLY A 115 3.41 -5.46 -9.89
C GLY A 115 2.25 -5.86 -8.97
N LEU A 116 2.25 -5.45 -7.70
CA LEU A 116 1.09 -5.63 -6.82
C LEU A 116 -0.08 -4.76 -7.28
N ALA A 117 0.14 -3.50 -7.60
CA ALA A 117 -0.90 -2.58 -8.06
C ALA A 117 -1.59 -3.09 -9.33
N GLU A 118 -0.83 -3.62 -10.29
CA GLU A 118 -1.37 -4.25 -11.52
C GLU A 118 -2.37 -5.39 -11.22
N ARG A 119 -2.16 -6.16 -10.14
CA ARG A 119 -3.01 -7.30 -9.75
C ARG A 119 -4.11 -6.93 -8.75
N CYS A 120 -3.82 -5.99 -7.86
CA CYS A 120 -4.61 -5.74 -6.67
C CYS A 120 -5.47 -4.49 -6.78
N LEU A 121 -5.14 -3.49 -7.61
CA LEU A 121 -6.05 -2.37 -7.83
C LEU A 121 -7.35 -2.83 -8.49
N ASP A 122 -8.44 -2.14 -8.13
CA ASP A 122 -9.72 -2.26 -8.80
C ASP A 122 -9.57 -1.78 -10.26
N PRO A 123 -9.92 -2.61 -11.26
CA PRO A 123 -9.87 -2.23 -12.67
C PRO A 123 -10.62 -0.94 -12.99
N ALA A 124 -11.68 -0.60 -12.24
CA ALA A 124 -12.46 0.62 -12.43
C ALA A 124 -11.65 1.92 -12.17
N GLU A 125 -10.53 1.83 -11.45
CA GLU A 125 -9.69 2.99 -11.15
C GLU A 125 -8.81 3.43 -12.34
N ALA A 126 -8.75 2.65 -13.44
CA ALA A 126 -7.90 2.95 -14.59
C ALA A 126 -8.06 4.37 -15.14
N GLY A 127 -9.29 4.90 -15.16
CA GLY A 127 -9.58 6.25 -15.64
C GLY A 127 -8.98 7.36 -14.77
N ARG A 128 -8.86 7.13 -13.46
CA ARG A 128 -8.29 8.11 -12.51
C ARG A 128 -6.77 8.23 -12.65
N LEU A 129 -6.10 7.14 -13.03
CA LEU A 129 -4.65 7.11 -13.23
C LEU A 129 -4.20 7.77 -14.54
N ASN A 130 -5.12 8.17 -15.43
CA ASN A 130 -4.76 8.81 -16.71
C ASN A 130 -3.91 10.08 -16.55
N GLY A 131 -4.12 10.84 -15.47
CA GLY A 131 -3.31 12.02 -15.17
C GLY A 131 -1.84 11.70 -14.92
N LEU A 132 -1.53 10.46 -14.54
CA LEU A 132 -0.16 10.02 -14.21
C LEU A 132 0.66 9.61 -15.44
N LEU A 133 0.05 9.59 -16.63
CA LEU A 133 0.71 9.24 -17.89
C LEU A 133 1.55 10.38 -18.47
N ALA A 134 1.37 11.60 -17.98
CA ALA A 134 2.19 12.73 -18.39
C ALA A 134 3.63 12.55 -17.90
N ILE A 135 4.59 12.96 -18.73
CA ILE A 135 5.99 13.04 -18.32
C ILE A 135 6.11 14.30 -17.45
N PRO A 136 6.52 14.18 -16.17
CA PRO A 136 6.73 15.33 -15.31
C PRO A 136 7.92 16.16 -15.80
N ASP A 137 7.88 17.47 -15.56
CA ASP A 137 9.04 18.34 -15.77
C ASP A 137 10.22 17.86 -14.91
N GLU A 138 11.41 17.76 -15.51
CA GLU A 138 12.60 17.32 -14.79
C GLU A 138 13.05 18.42 -13.81
N ALA A 139 13.03 18.12 -12.50
CA ALA A 139 13.64 18.98 -11.49
C ALA A 139 15.18 18.97 -11.62
N GLU A 140 15.84 20.05 -11.23
CA GLU A 140 17.32 20.16 -11.31
C GLU A 140 18.06 19.05 -10.54
N ASP A 141 17.44 18.53 -9.47
CA ASP A 141 17.97 17.43 -8.65
C ASP A 141 17.42 16.05 -9.05
N ALA A 142 16.59 15.96 -10.10
CA ALA A 142 16.00 14.71 -10.54
C ALA A 142 17.01 13.83 -11.27
N SER A 143 16.81 12.52 -11.18
CA SER A 143 17.62 11.59 -11.97
C SER A 143 17.26 11.70 -13.47
N PRO A 144 18.24 11.89 -14.38
CA PRO A 144 17.97 12.14 -15.80
C PRO A 144 17.12 11.04 -16.44
N GLY A 145 16.04 11.42 -17.15
CA GLY A 145 15.16 10.48 -17.85
C GLY A 145 14.20 9.69 -16.95
N ALA A 146 14.21 9.88 -15.63
CA ALA A 146 13.30 9.18 -14.71
C ALA A 146 11.83 9.42 -15.05
N GLY A 147 11.47 10.63 -15.49
CA GLY A 147 10.10 10.98 -15.89
C GLY A 147 9.55 10.11 -17.02
N GLY A 148 10.36 9.82 -18.04
CA GLY A 148 9.97 8.94 -19.15
C GLY A 148 9.71 7.51 -18.70
N TYR A 149 10.57 6.97 -17.83
CA TYR A 149 10.37 5.63 -17.26
C TYR A 149 9.13 5.53 -16.38
N TRP A 150 8.80 6.59 -15.62
CA TRP A 150 7.56 6.64 -14.85
C TRP A 150 6.33 6.68 -15.74
N ALA A 151 6.33 7.50 -16.79
CA ALA A 151 5.23 7.55 -17.75
C ALA A 151 4.98 6.17 -18.38
N GLU A 152 6.05 5.46 -18.79
CA GLU A 152 5.94 4.09 -19.31
C GLU A 152 5.37 3.11 -18.25
N ALA A 153 5.85 3.20 -17.01
CA ALA A 153 5.40 2.33 -15.93
C ALA A 153 3.90 2.54 -15.60
N PHE A 154 3.45 3.79 -15.52
CA PHE A 154 2.03 4.11 -15.34
C PHE A 154 1.19 3.74 -16.56
N GLN A 155 1.72 3.90 -17.78
CA GLN A 155 1.04 3.47 -19.01
C GLN A 155 0.79 1.96 -19.01
N ARG A 156 1.78 1.15 -18.62
CA ARG A 156 1.61 -0.30 -18.48
C ARG A 156 0.55 -0.64 -17.44
N LEU A 157 0.59 0.00 -16.27
CA LEU A 157 -0.41 -0.20 -15.22
C LEU A 157 -1.84 0.11 -15.70
N VAL A 158 -2.06 1.29 -16.29
CA VAL A 158 -3.37 1.70 -16.82
C VAL A 158 -3.86 0.74 -17.90
N THR A 159 -2.97 0.32 -18.80
CA THR A 159 -3.31 -0.63 -19.88
C THR A 159 -3.78 -1.98 -19.28
N THR A 160 -3.06 -2.50 -18.29
CA THR A 160 -3.44 -3.72 -17.58
C THR A 160 -4.79 -3.58 -16.87
N LEU A 161 -5.06 -2.46 -16.19
CA LEU A 161 -6.34 -2.25 -15.52
C LEU A 161 -7.50 -2.18 -16.51
N ARG A 162 -7.34 -1.49 -17.65
CA ARG A 162 -8.37 -1.44 -18.71
C ARG A 162 -8.66 -2.82 -19.29
N LEU A 163 -7.62 -3.63 -19.54
CA LEU A 163 -7.80 -5.01 -20.00
C LEU A 163 -8.59 -5.83 -18.98
N ARG A 164 -8.23 -5.76 -17.70
CA ARG A 164 -8.96 -6.45 -16.62
C ARG A 164 -10.41 -5.99 -16.50
N ALA A 165 -10.68 -4.70 -16.70
CA ALA A 165 -12.03 -4.15 -16.68
C ALA A 165 -12.87 -4.72 -17.83
N ALA A 166 -12.33 -4.71 -19.06
CA ALA A 166 -13.00 -5.30 -20.22
C ALA A 166 -13.30 -6.79 -20.03
N MET A 167 -12.35 -7.56 -19.48
CA MET A 167 -12.56 -8.98 -19.16
C MET A 167 -13.69 -9.18 -18.13
N ALA A 168 -13.78 -8.32 -17.11
CA ALA A 168 -14.83 -8.40 -16.11
C ALA A 168 -16.21 -8.06 -16.69
N GLU A 169 -16.29 -7.08 -17.60
CA GLU A 169 -17.51 -6.74 -18.34
C GLU A 169 -17.98 -7.91 -19.21
N GLU A 170 -17.08 -8.56 -19.95
CA GLU A 170 -17.40 -9.74 -20.76
C GLU A 170 -17.93 -10.90 -19.89
N LEU A 171 -17.31 -11.16 -18.74
CA LEU A 171 -17.74 -12.21 -17.81
C LEU A 171 -19.10 -11.92 -17.16
N ALA A 172 -19.46 -10.65 -16.98
CA ALA A 172 -20.75 -10.26 -16.41
C ALA A 172 -21.89 -10.27 -17.44
N ALA A 173 -21.56 -10.14 -18.73
CA ALA A 173 -22.52 -10.13 -19.83
C ALA A 173 -22.91 -11.52 -20.35
N GLY A 174 -22.11 -12.56 -20.03
CA GLY A 174 -22.36 -13.96 -20.39
C GLY A 174 -23.11 -14.75 -19.32
#